data_AF-A0A919CM38-F1
#
_entry.id   AF-A0A919CM38-F1
#
_cell.length_a   1.000
_cell.length_b   1.000
_cell.length_c   1.000
_cell.angle_alpha   90.00
_cell.angle_beta   90.00
_cell.angle_gamma   90.00
#
_symmetry.space_group_name_H-M   'P 1'
#
loop_
_entity.id
_entity.type
_entity.pdbx_description
1 polymer ?
#
loop_
_entity_poly.entity_id
_entity_poly.type
_entity_poly.pdbx_seq_one_letter_code
_entity_poly.pdbx_strand_id
1 'polypeptide(L)'
;MSIIARWVNALDQMARPDAARWSQLDIVSKWLIAVGAPVLFITFAAAALGGLLAWGEGRFDPWVWLLTCIGLLFAHASNNLLNDLTDSKQGIDKDNYYRNQYSVHLLEDKLVSPTTFYGYIAFTAGVALACGLALVWLRGGLTLDLMLAVGLDVVLGRLQ
;
A
#
# COMPACT_ATOMS: atom_id res chain seq x y z
N MET A 1 25.26 -7.79 0.31
CA MET A 1 24.28 -7.29 1.31
C MET A 1 23.22 -8.37 1.54
N SER A 2 22.82 -8.63 2.79
CA SER A 2 21.78 -9.63 3.10
C SER A 2 20.41 -9.18 2.59
N ILE A 3 19.47 -10.11 2.42
CA ILE A 3 18.11 -9.80 1.94
C ILE A 3 17.37 -8.82 2.87
N ILE A 4 17.54 -9.00 4.18
CA ILE A 4 16.98 -8.12 5.21
C ILE A 4 17.58 -6.71 5.10
N ALA A 5 18.90 -6.60 4.91
CA ALA A 5 19.56 -5.32 4.75
C ALA A 5 19.14 -4.57 3.47
N ARG A 6 18.73 -5.29 2.42
CA ARG A 6 18.12 -4.69 1.22
C ARG A 6 16.73 -4.12 1.50
N TRP A 7 15.90 -4.83 2.24
CA TRP A 7 14.56 -4.35 2.61
C TRP A 7 14.62 -3.14 3.53
N VAL A 8 15.51 -3.14 4.52
CA VAL A 8 15.73 -1.98 5.39
C VAL A 8 16.22 -0.78 4.59
N ASN A 9 17.16 -0.96 3.64
CA ASN A 9 17.59 0.13 2.77
C ASN A 9 16.46 0.67 1.88
N ALA A 10 15.56 -0.19 1.40
CA ALA A 10 14.39 0.24 0.62
C ALA A 10 13.39 1.07 1.45
N LEU A 11 13.39 0.88 2.77
CA LEU A 11 12.60 1.69 3.71
C LEU A 11 13.29 3.01 4.09
N ASP A 12 14.63 3.03 4.12
CA ASP A 12 15.44 4.17 4.59
C ASP A 12 15.79 5.15 3.45
N GLN A 13 15.99 4.66 2.24
CA GLN A 13 16.34 5.48 1.07
C GLN A 13 15.25 5.40 -0.01
N MET A 14 14.35 6.39 -0.01
CA MET A 14 13.49 6.69 -1.16
C MET A 14 14.25 7.41 -2.29
N ALA A 15 15.58 7.29 -2.33
CA ALA A 15 16.38 7.86 -3.41
C ALA A 15 16.06 7.13 -4.71
N ARG A 16 15.62 7.90 -5.72
CA ARG A 16 15.31 7.44 -7.08
C ARG A 16 16.36 6.43 -7.58
N PRO A 17 16.03 5.13 -7.71
CA PRO A 17 16.96 4.17 -8.29
C PRO A 17 17.09 4.46 -9.79
N ASP A 18 18.32 4.43 -10.31
CA ASP A 18 18.51 4.40 -11.76
C ASP A 18 18.02 3.06 -12.34
N ALA A 19 17.86 3.00 -13.66
CA ALA A 19 17.36 1.79 -14.33
C ALA A 19 18.24 0.55 -14.05
N ALA A 20 19.56 0.76 -13.91
CA ALA A 20 20.52 -0.29 -13.59
C ALA A 20 20.27 -0.87 -12.20
N ARG A 21 20.19 -0.03 -11.16
CA ARG A 21 19.87 -0.43 -9.79
C ARG A 21 18.49 -1.08 -9.72
N TRP A 22 17.49 -0.50 -10.39
CA TRP A 22 16.13 -1.05 -10.44
C TRP A 22 16.13 -2.49 -10.96
N SER A 23 16.82 -2.77 -12.06
CA SER A 23 16.87 -4.12 -12.64
C SER A 23 17.42 -5.18 -11.67
N GLN A 24 18.37 -4.79 -10.81
CA GLN A 24 19.01 -5.68 -9.83
C GLN A 24 18.18 -5.92 -8.57
N LEU A 25 17.12 -5.14 -8.34
CA LEU A 25 16.25 -5.33 -7.19
C LEU A 25 15.38 -6.58 -7.34
N ASP A 26 15.22 -7.32 -6.23
CA ASP A 26 14.28 -8.42 -6.14
C ASP A 26 12.82 -7.92 -6.17
N ILE A 27 11.89 -8.83 -6.45
CA ILE A 27 10.47 -8.50 -6.63
C ILE A 27 9.85 -7.84 -5.40
N VAL A 28 10.28 -8.21 -4.19
CA VAL A 28 9.76 -7.64 -2.94
C VAL A 28 10.29 -6.22 -2.76
N SER A 29 11.60 -6.01 -2.96
CA SER A 29 12.20 -4.68 -2.91
C SER A 29 11.56 -3.72 -3.93
N LYS A 30 11.30 -4.18 -5.15
CA LYS A 30 10.59 -3.40 -6.19
C LYS A 30 9.18 -3.03 -5.73
N TRP A 31 8.45 -3.99 -5.18
CA TRP A 31 7.11 -3.75 -4.67
C TRP A 31 7.10 -2.76 -3.49
N LEU A 32 8.01 -2.90 -2.52
CA LEU A 32 8.13 -1.99 -1.37
C LEU A 32 8.42 -0.54 -1.80
N ILE A 33 9.32 -0.36 -2.77
CA ILE A 33 9.59 0.95 -3.36
C ILE A 33 8.34 1.46 -4.09
N ALA A 34 7.69 0.61 -4.87
CA ALA A 34 6.54 1.00 -5.67
C ALA A 34 5.35 1.49 -4.83
N VAL A 35 5.09 0.87 -3.68
CA VAL A 35 3.95 1.21 -2.83
C VAL A 35 4.24 2.35 -1.85
N GLY A 36 5.47 2.88 -1.82
CA GLY A 36 5.89 3.86 -0.82
C GLY A 36 5.86 3.28 0.60
N ALA A 37 6.55 2.14 0.80
CA ALA A 37 6.49 1.37 2.05
C ALA A 37 6.70 2.16 3.36
N PRO A 38 7.55 3.21 3.45
CA PRO A 38 7.66 4.01 4.67
C PRO A 38 6.34 4.65 5.13
N VAL A 39 5.48 5.05 4.19
CA VAL A 39 4.15 5.60 4.51
C VAL A 39 3.21 4.52 5.05
N LEU A 40 3.47 3.24 4.77
CA LEU A 40 2.66 2.16 5.35
C LEU A 40 2.90 2.00 6.86
N PHE A 41 4.00 2.56 7.40
CA PHE A 41 4.28 2.50 8.84
C PHE A 41 3.18 3.15 9.68
N ILE A 42 2.61 4.28 9.24
CA ILE A 42 1.50 4.91 9.97
C ILE A 42 0.25 4.01 10.02
N THR A 43 0.03 3.22 8.96
CA THR A 43 -1.09 2.27 8.88
C THR A 43 -0.83 1.07 9.79
N PHE A 44 0.40 0.57 9.80
CA PHE A 44 0.82 -0.46 10.74
C PHE A 44 0.65 0.01 12.19
N ALA A 45 1.09 1.22 12.53
CA ALA A 45 0.95 1.79 13.87
C ALA A 45 -0.52 1.88 14.29
N ALA A 46 -1.40 2.32 13.39
CA ALA A 46 -2.85 2.34 13.66
C ALA A 46 -3.42 0.93 13.90
N ALA A 47 -3.06 -0.06 13.08
CA ALA A 47 -3.47 -1.45 13.28
C ALA A 47 -2.92 -2.04 14.58
N ALA A 48 -1.67 -1.74 14.94
CA ALA A 48 -1.05 -2.16 16.19
C ALA A 48 -1.77 -1.56 17.40
N LEU A 49 -2.10 -0.27 17.38
CA LEU A 49 -2.91 0.39 18.40
C LEU A 49 -4.28 -0.25 18.54
N GLY A 50 -4.97 -0.56 17.42
CA GLY A 50 -6.24 -1.30 17.44
C GLY A 50 -6.11 -2.67 18.11
N GLY A 51 -5.02 -3.39 17.85
CA GLY A 51 -4.69 -4.66 18.51
C GLY A 51 -4.49 -4.50 20.03
N LEU A 52 -3.73 -3.47 20.45
CA LEU A 52 -3.50 -3.18 21.86
C LEU A 52 -4.79 -2.80 22.60
N LEU A 53 -5.67 -2.03 21.96
CA LEU A 53 -6.99 -1.70 22.54
C LEU A 53 -7.86 -2.96 22.68
N ALA A 54 -7.90 -3.81 21.66
CA ALA A 54 -8.61 -5.09 21.75
C ALA A 54 -8.03 -6.01 22.84
N TRP A 55 -6.72 -5.96 23.04
CA TRP A 55 -6.04 -6.68 24.12
C TRP A 55 -6.45 -6.15 25.50
N GLY A 56 -6.48 -4.82 25.67
CA GLY A 56 -6.93 -4.18 26.91
C GLY A 56 -8.37 -4.55 27.30
N GLU A 57 -9.24 -4.76 26.31
CA GLU A 57 -10.64 -5.17 26.51
C GLU A 57 -10.82 -6.71 26.63
N GLY A 58 -9.75 -7.49 26.60
CA GLY A 58 -9.81 -8.96 26.64
C GLY A 58 -10.46 -9.61 25.41
N ARG A 59 -10.53 -8.88 24.29
CA ARG A 59 -11.17 -9.29 23.02
C ARG A 59 -10.17 -9.49 21.88
N PHE A 60 -8.87 -9.51 22.19
CA PHE A 60 -7.84 -9.69 21.18
C PHE A 60 -7.89 -11.09 20.58
N ASP A 61 -7.97 -11.13 19.26
CA ASP A 61 -7.84 -12.35 18.47
C ASP A 61 -6.66 -12.12 17.51
N PRO A 62 -5.54 -12.85 17.67
CA PRO A 62 -4.34 -12.63 16.87
C PRO A 62 -4.58 -12.87 15.37
N TRP A 63 -5.49 -13.76 15.00
CA TRP A 63 -5.79 -14.05 13.59
C TRP A 63 -6.60 -12.92 12.95
N VAL A 64 -7.61 -12.42 13.66
CA VAL A 64 -8.40 -11.28 13.18
C VAL A 64 -7.56 -10.01 13.13
N TRP A 65 -6.70 -9.78 14.12
CA TRP A 65 -5.77 -8.66 14.09
C TRP A 65 -4.80 -8.76 12.91
N LEU A 66 -4.22 -9.95 12.66
CA LEU A 66 -3.30 -10.16 11.54
C LEU A 66 -3.97 -9.93 10.19
N LEU A 67 -5.18 -10.49 9.99
CA LEU A 67 -5.99 -10.24 8.78
C LEU A 67 -6.31 -8.76 8.60
N THR A 68 -6.66 -8.06 9.68
CA THR A 68 -6.94 -6.62 9.66
C THR A 68 -5.69 -5.82 9.27
N CYS A 69 -4.55 -6.12 9.92
CA CYS A 69 -3.28 -5.45 9.67
C CYS A 69 -2.83 -5.64 8.22
N ILE A 70 -2.84 -6.88 7.71
CA ILE A 70 -2.49 -7.18 6.32
C ILE A 70 -3.47 -6.49 5.36
N GLY A 71 -4.78 -6.61 5.60
CA GLY A 71 -5.80 -5.97 4.78
C GLY A 71 -5.62 -4.45 4.66
N LEU A 72 -5.37 -3.77 5.78
CA LEU A 72 -5.14 -2.32 5.81
C LEU A 72 -3.85 -1.91 5.09
N LEU A 73 -2.75 -2.62 5.32
CA LEU A 73 -1.46 -2.33 4.66
C LEU A 73 -1.57 -2.48 3.14
N PHE A 74 -2.22 -3.55 2.69
CA PHE A 74 -2.43 -3.81 1.26
C PHE A 74 -3.43 -2.83 0.64
N ALA A 75 -4.49 -2.45 1.36
CA ALA A 75 -5.43 -1.42 0.89
C ALA A 75 -4.74 -0.06 0.70
N HIS A 76 -3.91 0.36 1.66
CA HIS A 76 -3.13 1.59 1.54
C HIS A 76 -2.14 1.49 0.38
N ALA A 77 -1.40 0.38 0.26
CA ALA A 77 -0.49 0.14 -0.86
C ALA A 77 -1.20 0.26 -2.23
N SER A 78 -2.40 -0.31 -2.38
CA SER A 78 -3.22 -0.16 -3.58
C SER A 78 -3.62 1.28 -3.83
N ASN A 79 -4.02 2.01 -2.80
CA ASN A 79 -4.40 3.42 -2.90
C ASN A 79 -3.21 4.29 -3.36
N ASN A 80 -2.00 4.02 -2.86
CA ASN A 80 -0.78 4.71 -3.30
C ASN A 80 -0.50 4.48 -4.79
N LEU A 81 -0.58 3.22 -5.25
CA LEU A 81 -0.38 2.89 -6.66
C LEU A 81 -1.46 3.49 -7.57
N LEU A 82 -2.73 3.49 -7.14
CA LEU A 82 -3.83 4.10 -7.89
C LEU A 82 -3.69 5.61 -7.98
N ASN A 83 -3.20 6.26 -6.93
CA ASN A 83 -2.90 7.70 -6.96
C ASN A 83 -1.77 7.98 -7.96
N ASP A 84 -0.67 7.24 -7.92
CA ASP A 84 0.44 7.41 -8.88
C ASP A 84 0.00 7.18 -10.34
N LEU A 85 -0.88 6.20 -10.59
CA LEU A 85 -1.48 6.00 -11.91
C LEU A 85 -2.34 7.19 -12.36
N THR A 86 -3.12 7.75 -11.43
CA THR A 86 -4.05 8.86 -11.74
C THR A 86 -3.27 10.14 -11.99
N ASP A 87 -2.28 10.44 -11.15
CA ASP A 87 -1.40 11.60 -11.26
C ASP A 87 -0.59 11.56 -12.57
N SER A 88 -0.06 10.39 -12.93
CA SER A 88 0.62 10.16 -14.22
C SER A 88 -0.32 10.40 -15.41
N LYS A 89 -1.55 9.85 -15.38
CA LYS A 89 -2.55 10.07 -16.45
C LYS A 89 -2.97 11.52 -16.59
N GLN A 90 -3.10 12.24 -15.48
CA GLN A 90 -3.45 13.67 -15.46
C GLN A 90 -2.27 14.57 -15.82
N GLY A 91 -1.05 14.01 -15.90
CA GLY A 91 0.17 14.76 -16.22
C GLY A 91 0.62 15.69 -15.10
N ILE A 92 0.09 15.54 -13.89
CA ILE A 92 0.46 16.32 -12.70
C ILE A 92 1.93 16.06 -12.32
N ASP A 93 2.42 14.86 -12.61
CA ASP A 93 3.79 14.44 -12.30
C ASP A 93 4.81 14.77 -13.40
N LYS A 94 4.40 15.37 -14.53
CA LYS A 94 5.33 15.77 -15.59
C LYS A 94 6.24 16.90 -15.11
N ASP A 95 7.55 16.67 -15.22
CA ASP A 95 8.61 17.60 -14.82
C ASP A 95 8.57 18.04 -13.33
N ASN A 96 7.89 17.28 -12.46
CA ASN A 96 7.75 17.61 -11.05
C ASN A 96 8.98 17.18 -10.23
N TYR A 97 10.00 18.06 -10.19
CA TYR A 97 11.25 17.83 -9.48
C TYR A 97 11.09 17.62 -7.96
N TYR A 98 10.05 18.18 -7.33
CA TYR A 98 9.87 18.14 -5.88
C TYR A 98 9.38 16.76 -5.37
N ARG A 99 8.53 16.07 -6.13
CA ARG A 99 7.99 14.76 -5.73
C ARG A 99 9.01 13.62 -5.89
N ASN A 100 9.98 13.79 -6.78
CA ASN A 100 11.14 12.92 -6.95
C ASN A 100 12.12 12.88 -5.76
N GLN A 101 11.99 13.80 -4.79
CA GLN A 101 12.85 13.84 -3.61
C GLN A 101 12.42 12.84 -2.52
N TYR A 102 11.14 12.44 -2.52
CA TYR A 102 10.56 11.60 -1.48
C TYR A 102 9.67 10.46 -2.02
N SER A 103 9.50 10.31 -3.34
CA SER A 103 8.79 9.19 -3.94
C SER A 103 9.27 8.91 -5.36
N VAL A 104 9.22 7.64 -5.79
CA VAL A 104 9.66 7.22 -7.13
C VAL A 104 8.45 7.15 -8.06
N HIS A 105 8.47 7.86 -9.18
CA HIS A 105 7.41 7.80 -10.19
C HIS A 105 7.66 6.68 -11.18
N LEU A 106 7.16 5.47 -10.91
CA LEU A 106 7.59 4.30 -11.70
C LEU A 106 7.18 4.37 -13.17
N LEU A 107 6.03 4.97 -13.46
CA LEU A 107 5.51 5.15 -14.82
C LEU A 107 6.19 6.29 -15.56
N GLU A 108 6.33 7.47 -14.94
CA GLU A 108 6.99 8.63 -15.54
C GLU A 108 8.50 8.36 -15.75
N ASP A 109 9.15 7.71 -14.80
CA ASP A 109 10.57 7.32 -14.88
C ASP A 109 10.81 6.09 -15.79
N LYS A 110 9.75 5.49 -16.33
CA LYS A 110 9.80 4.29 -17.20
C LYS A 110 10.55 3.12 -16.55
N LEU A 111 10.52 3.03 -15.23
CA LEU A 111 11.14 1.92 -14.47
C LEU A 111 10.32 0.62 -14.62
N VAL A 112 9.03 0.75 -14.89
CA VAL A 112 8.12 -0.39 -15.13
C VAL A 112 7.23 -0.14 -16.33
N SER A 113 6.80 -1.23 -16.98
CA SER A 113 5.76 -1.14 -18.01
C SER A 113 4.39 -0.88 -17.38
N PRO A 114 3.44 -0.25 -18.10
CA PRO A 114 2.07 -0.08 -17.62
C PRO A 114 1.41 -1.41 -17.20
N THR A 115 1.64 -2.49 -17.96
CA THR A 115 1.13 -3.83 -17.65
C THR A 115 1.66 -4.36 -16.32
N THR A 116 2.95 -4.19 -16.06
CA THR A 116 3.56 -4.56 -14.77
C THR A 116 2.97 -3.74 -13.62
N PHE A 117 2.76 -2.45 -13.84
CA PHE A 117 2.17 -1.55 -12.84
C PHE A 117 0.73 -1.95 -12.48
N TYR A 118 -0.11 -2.23 -13.48
CA TYR A 118 -1.45 -2.79 -13.25
C TYR A 118 -1.40 -4.14 -12.52
N GLY A 119 -0.37 -4.95 -12.75
CA GLY A 119 -0.11 -6.16 -11.98
C GLY A 119 0.10 -5.90 -10.49
N TYR A 120 0.85 -4.85 -10.12
CA TYR A 120 1.01 -4.44 -8.72
C TYR A 120 -0.30 -3.97 -8.10
N ILE A 121 -1.10 -3.16 -8.83
CA ILE A 121 -2.43 -2.75 -8.37
C ILE A 121 -3.31 -3.97 -8.14
N ALA A 122 -3.43 -4.86 -9.12
CA ALA A 122 -4.29 -6.03 -9.05
C ALA A 122 -3.89 -6.96 -7.90
N PHE A 123 -2.59 -7.22 -7.73
CA PHE A 123 -2.08 -8.02 -6.63
C PHE A 123 -2.41 -7.38 -5.28
N THR A 124 -2.10 -6.10 -5.11
CA THR A 124 -2.31 -5.44 -3.82
C THR A 124 -3.79 -5.35 -3.46
N ALA A 125 -4.62 -4.96 -4.42
CA ALA A 125 -6.06 -4.82 -4.22
C ALA A 125 -6.74 -6.17 -4.00
N GLY A 126 -6.25 -7.22 -4.68
CA GLY A 126 -6.73 -8.59 -4.51
C GLY A 126 -6.47 -9.12 -3.10
N VAL A 127 -5.28 -8.90 -2.55
CA VAL A 127 -4.96 -9.29 -1.16
C VAL A 127 -5.81 -8.50 -0.17
N ALA A 128 -5.93 -7.18 -0.35
CA ALA A 128 -6.77 -6.33 0.50
C ALA A 128 -8.24 -6.80 0.50
N LEU A 129 -8.79 -7.07 -0.69
CA LEU A 129 -10.15 -7.55 -0.87
C LEU A 129 -10.36 -8.92 -0.21
N ALA A 130 -9.42 -9.85 -0.39
CA ALA A 130 -9.49 -11.18 0.22
C ALA A 130 -9.50 -11.09 1.76
N CYS A 131 -8.63 -10.26 2.35
CA CYS A 131 -8.64 -10.01 3.79
C CYS A 131 -9.95 -9.37 4.26
N GLY A 132 -10.45 -8.37 3.53
CA GLY A 132 -11.73 -7.71 3.83
C GLY A 132 -12.91 -8.68 3.81
N LEU A 133 -13.01 -9.51 2.77
CA LEU A 133 -14.05 -10.54 2.65
C LEU A 133 -13.94 -11.57 3.79
N ALA A 134 -12.73 -12.00 4.14
CA ALA A 134 -12.52 -12.90 5.26
C ALA A 134 -12.97 -12.29 6.60
N LEU A 135 -12.69 -11.00 6.83
CA LEU A 135 -13.11 -10.29 8.04
C LEU A 135 -14.64 -10.12 8.10
N VAL A 136 -15.28 -9.80 6.98
CA VAL A 136 -16.76 -9.76 6.88
C VAL A 136 -17.34 -11.13 7.20
N TRP A 137 -16.77 -12.21 6.65
CA TRP A 137 -17.23 -13.56 6.96
C TRP A 137 -17.08 -13.93 8.44
N LEU A 138 -15.94 -13.59 9.06
CA LEU A 138 -15.62 -13.96 10.44
C LEU A 138 -16.34 -13.11 11.49
N ARG A 139 -16.71 -11.87 11.16
CA ARG A 139 -17.23 -10.90 12.13
C ARG A 139 -18.57 -10.26 11.77
N GLY A 140 -19.05 -10.38 10.53
CA GLY A 140 -20.44 -10.29 10.05
C GLY A 140 -21.26 -9.01 10.30
N GLY A 141 -21.13 -8.37 11.46
CA GLY A 141 -21.87 -7.19 11.88
C GLY A 141 -21.29 -5.89 11.32
N LEU A 142 -20.96 -4.94 12.19
CA LEU A 142 -20.47 -3.59 11.85
C LEU A 142 -19.31 -3.55 10.84
N THR A 143 -18.56 -4.64 10.65
CA THR A 143 -17.49 -4.72 9.65
C THR A 143 -17.98 -4.37 8.25
N LEU A 144 -19.13 -4.91 7.81
CA LEU A 144 -19.64 -4.64 6.48
C LEU A 144 -20.10 -3.19 6.34
N ASP A 145 -20.82 -2.68 7.34
CA ASP A 145 -21.31 -1.29 7.37
C ASP A 145 -20.15 -0.28 7.37
N LEU A 146 -19.10 -0.53 8.14
CA LEU A 146 -17.90 0.31 8.18
C LEU A 146 -17.11 0.24 6.87
N MET A 147 -16.99 -0.93 6.25
CA MET A 147 -16.33 -1.07 4.94
C MET A 147 -17.10 -0.33 3.84
N LEU A 148 -18.43 -0.41 3.86
CA LEU A 148 -19.27 0.32 2.91
C LEU A 148 -19.21 1.82 3.14
N ALA A 149 -19.24 2.30 4.38
CA ALA A 149 -19.12 3.72 4.71
C ALA A 149 -17.80 4.31 4.18
N VAL A 150 -16.68 3.65 4.46
CA VAL A 150 -15.36 4.10 3.98
C VAL A 150 -15.23 3.94 2.47
N GLY A 151 -15.76 2.87 1.88
CA GLY A 151 -15.73 2.64 0.43
C GLY A 151 -16.54 3.67 -0.36
N LEU A 152 -17.70 4.08 0.15
CA LEU A 152 -18.54 5.11 -0.47
C LEU A 152 -17.90 6.49 -0.42
N ASP A 153 -17.28 6.88 0.70
CA ASP A 153 -16.59 8.18 0.81
C ASP A 153 -15.44 8.30 -0.18
N VAL A 154 -14.68 7.23 -0.41
CA VAL A 154 -13.57 7.21 -1.38
C VAL A 154 -14.07 7.29 -2.83
N VAL A 155 -15.22 6.67 -3.14
CA VAL A 155 -15.82 6.73 -4.48
C VAL A 155 -16.47 8.09 -4.74
N LEU A 156 -17.16 8.66 -3.76
CA LEU A 156 -17.85 9.94 -3.89
C LEU A 156 -16.87 11.14 -3.84
N GLY A 157 -15.83 11.08 -3.00
CA GLY A 157 -14.82 12.13 -2.90
C GLY A 157 -13.90 12.26 -4.12
N ARG A 158 -13.85 11.23 -4.99
CA ARG A 158 -13.09 11.27 -6.26
C ARG A 158 -13.93 11.71 -7.46
N LEU A 159 -15.23 11.97 -7.27
CA LEU A 159 -16.17 12.46 -8.31
C LEU A 159 -16.46 13.96 -8.21
N GLN A 160 -15.81 14.66 -7.27
CA GLN A 160 -15.85 16.13 -7.12
C GLN A 160 -14.53 16.72 -7.63
#